data_AF-A0A7L8U731-F1
#
_entry.id   AF-A0A7L8U731-F1
#
_cell.length_a   1.000
_cell.length_b   1.000
_cell.length_c   1.000
_cell.angle_alpha   90.00
_cell.angle_beta   90.00
_cell.angle_gamma   90.00
#
_symmetry.space_group_name_H-M   'P 1'
#
loop_
_entity.id
_entity.type
_entity.pdbx_description
1 polymer ?
#
loop_
_entity_poly.entity_id
_entity_poly.type
_entity_poly.pdbx_seq_one_letter_code
_entity_poly.pdbx_strand_id
1 'polypeptide(L)'
;MKTKSLLFLFIVFILTQSCDYFSNPNDKMIKILEARNRMYKVKDNPFAAKAEVAYYDSIIKSSDEGFFKLFNEINKGNALLKLGKEAESVTILESAIKRMKKLDGKDDPKSLQSLGIAYMRLGEKQNCVNYHNPESCIMPIQKNGIHTIRQGSQKAIAVYKKLLAINPNDYESRWLLNIAYMTLGSYPSEVPKQWLIPNLNKDSGYSIKPFLDVAINAGIKGRNMSGGVIVDDFNNDNYLDIVTSDWSLDGVMHYYQNDKKGKYLDYSKISELGRFKGGLSMIQADYDNDGDIDIFVLRGAWMRKYGRQPNSLLRNNGDGTFTDVTIKSGLYSEFPTQAGTWNDFNNDGYLDLFIGNESSDNESYPSELYMNNQDGTFTNVAQAAKCDVVAYIKGVTSADYDNDGDVDLFLSGMNKRKTLLKNTGLKNGIPQFIDVTDQAGLAGINVMTFPTWFWDYDNDGWQDIFVCGYQFNGSIAGEIAMEALNIPNESSKMYLYHNNHDGTFF
;
A
#
# COMPACT_ATOMS: atom_id res chain seq x y z
N MET A 1 43.77 -36.64 54.98
CA MET A 1 43.16 -36.16 53.72
C MET A 1 41.69 -36.57 53.71
N LYS A 2 40.86 -35.70 53.15
CA LYS A 2 39.45 -35.43 53.50
C LYS A 2 38.45 -36.56 53.23
N THR A 3 37.49 -36.65 54.15
CA THR A 3 36.17 -37.28 54.09
C THR A 3 35.17 -36.51 53.20
N LYS A 4 34.12 -37.21 52.74
CA LYS A 4 32.68 -36.81 52.55
C LYS A 4 32.12 -37.40 51.24
N SER A 5 31.24 -38.39 51.27
CA SER A 5 29.82 -38.41 51.68
C SER A 5 28.87 -38.14 50.51
N LEU A 6 28.17 -39.20 50.09
CA LEU A 6 26.77 -39.17 49.66
C LEU A 6 25.96 -38.22 50.58
N LEU A 7 25.32 -37.18 50.01
CA LEU A 7 23.94 -36.73 50.29
C LEU A 7 23.67 -35.38 49.59
N PHE A 8 22.49 -35.27 48.97
CA PHE A 8 21.68 -34.06 48.78
C PHE A 8 22.19 -32.89 47.92
N LEU A 9 21.62 -32.75 46.73
CA LEU A 9 20.75 -31.65 46.29
C LEU A 9 20.40 -31.93 44.81
N PHE A 10 19.18 -32.32 44.46
CA PHE A 10 18.16 -31.36 44.04
C PHE A 10 18.72 -30.20 43.19
N ILE A 11 19.44 -30.51 42.11
CA ILE A 11 19.57 -29.56 41.00
C ILE A 11 18.28 -29.67 40.21
N VAL A 12 17.36 -28.83 40.69
CA VAL A 12 16.15 -28.36 40.05
C VAL A 12 16.31 -28.45 38.53
N PHE A 13 15.47 -29.28 37.93
CA PHE A 13 15.02 -29.13 36.56
C PHE A 13 14.34 -27.75 36.50
N ILE A 14 15.16 -26.69 36.42
CA ILE A 14 14.68 -25.36 36.07
C ILE A 14 14.36 -25.52 34.60
N LEU A 15 13.11 -25.89 34.35
CA LEU A 15 12.33 -25.40 33.23
C LEU A 15 12.84 -23.99 32.95
N THR A 16 13.67 -23.82 31.93
CA THR A 16 13.82 -22.53 31.28
C THR A 16 12.52 -22.30 30.52
N GLN A 17 11.42 -22.10 31.26
CA GLN A 17 10.46 -21.10 30.85
C GLN A 17 11.28 -19.82 30.76
N SER A 18 11.69 -19.49 29.54
CA SER A 18 12.03 -18.13 29.22
C SER A 18 10.82 -17.29 29.63
N CYS A 19 10.84 -16.74 30.84
CA CYS A 19 9.90 -15.68 31.21
C CYS A 19 10.10 -14.60 30.15
N ASP A 20 9.15 -14.49 29.23
CA ASP A 20 9.09 -13.38 28.30
C ASP A 20 9.10 -12.12 29.19
N TYR A 21 10.17 -11.35 29.11
CA TYR A 21 10.51 -10.26 30.03
C TYR A 21 9.68 -9.00 29.76
N PHE A 22 8.44 -9.19 29.34
CA PHE A 22 7.52 -8.16 28.89
C PHE A 22 6.29 -8.17 29.78
N SER A 23 6.03 -7.05 30.45
CA SER A 23 4.84 -6.88 31.28
C SER A 23 3.57 -6.72 30.45
N ASN A 24 3.68 -6.19 29.24
CA ASN A 24 2.58 -6.06 28.29
C ASN A 24 2.85 -6.97 27.07
N PRO A 25 1.89 -7.83 26.65
CA PRO A 25 2.07 -8.77 25.54
C PRO A 25 2.43 -8.08 24.21
N ASN A 26 1.99 -6.84 24.00
CA ASN A 26 2.24 -6.06 22.78
C ASN A 26 3.70 -5.62 22.63
N ASP A 27 4.44 -5.50 23.73
CA ASP A 27 5.78 -4.91 23.75
C ASP A 27 6.79 -5.67 22.89
N LYS A 28 6.62 -6.99 22.78
CA LYS A 28 7.56 -7.85 22.04
C LYS A 28 7.52 -7.53 20.55
N MET A 29 6.33 -7.54 19.94
CA MET A 29 6.16 -7.21 18.52
C MET A 29 6.54 -5.75 18.24
N ILE A 30 6.15 -4.82 19.12
CA ILE A 30 6.55 -3.40 18.99
C ILE A 30 8.08 -3.26 18.92
N LYS A 31 8.83 -3.92 19.81
CA LYS A 31 10.31 -3.85 19.78
C LYS A 31 10.90 -4.48 18.51
N ILE A 32 10.30 -5.53 17.97
CA ILE A 32 10.73 -6.15 16.71
C ILE A 32 10.53 -5.17 15.55
N LEU A 33 9.36 -4.56 15.44
CA LEU A 33 9.04 -3.54 14.43
C LEU A 33 10.00 -2.34 14.53
N GLU A 34 10.28 -1.86 15.74
CA GLU A 34 11.25 -0.79 15.96
C GLU A 34 12.67 -1.16 15.55
N ALA A 35 13.11 -2.40 15.84
CA ALA A 35 14.42 -2.89 15.44
C ALA A 35 14.54 -2.97 13.92
N ARG A 36 13.50 -3.45 13.22
CA ARG A 36 13.45 -3.46 11.75
C ARG A 36 13.48 -2.05 11.17
N ASN A 37 12.68 -1.13 11.72
CA ASN A 37 12.70 0.26 11.28
C ASN A 37 14.08 0.90 11.44
N ARG A 38 14.76 0.69 12.58
CA ARG A 38 16.14 1.19 12.79
C ARG A 38 17.14 0.59 11.80
N MET A 39 17.05 -0.71 11.53
CA MET A 39 17.94 -1.41 10.60
C MET A 39 17.84 -0.87 9.17
N TYR A 40 16.62 -0.50 8.73
CA TYR A 40 16.38 -0.03 7.36
C TYR A 40 16.50 1.49 7.17
N LYS A 41 16.90 2.24 8.20
CA LYS A 41 17.21 3.68 8.13
C LYS A 41 18.61 3.93 7.54
N VAL A 42 18.81 3.49 6.31
CA VAL A 42 20.07 3.63 5.55
C VAL A 42 19.84 4.32 4.21
N LYS A 43 20.85 5.00 3.67
CA LYS A 43 20.76 5.73 2.38
C LYS A 43 20.29 4.83 1.23
N ASP A 44 20.77 3.58 1.19
CA ASP A 44 20.47 2.66 0.09
C ASP A 44 19.02 2.18 0.08
N ASN A 45 18.28 2.41 1.18
CA ASN A 45 16.85 2.16 1.22
C ASN A 45 16.10 3.35 0.58
N PRO A 46 15.48 3.18 -0.61
CA PRO A 46 14.79 4.28 -1.31
C PRO A 46 13.57 4.82 -0.56
N PHE A 47 13.07 4.06 0.43
CA PHE A 47 11.95 4.42 1.29
C PHE A 47 12.39 5.17 2.57
N ALA A 48 13.70 5.28 2.83
CA ALA A 48 14.26 5.96 4.00
C ALA A 48 14.76 7.38 3.67
N ALA A 49 13.88 8.24 3.16
CA ALA A 49 14.25 9.59 2.71
C ALA A 49 14.95 10.46 3.79
N LYS A 50 14.69 10.22 5.09
CA LYS A 50 15.43 10.88 6.19
C LYS A 50 16.92 10.54 6.16
N ALA A 51 17.27 9.28 5.88
CA ALA A 51 18.65 8.84 5.75
C ALA A 51 19.30 9.37 4.47
N GLU A 52 18.55 9.47 3.36
CA GLU A 52 19.02 10.13 2.14
C GLU A 52 19.41 11.60 2.40
N VAL A 53 18.55 12.38 3.07
CA VAL A 53 18.83 13.78 3.41
C VAL A 53 20.09 13.89 4.27
N ALA A 54 20.20 13.12 5.34
CA ALA A 54 21.36 13.14 6.23
C ALA A 54 22.67 12.81 5.49
N TYR A 55 22.63 11.85 4.56
CA TYR A 55 23.76 11.54 3.71
C TYR A 55 24.16 12.72 2.81
N TYR A 56 23.20 13.30 2.08
CA TYR A 56 23.51 14.41 1.17
C TYR A 56 23.96 15.66 1.93
N ASP A 57 23.44 15.92 3.13
CA ASP A 57 23.94 16.98 4.01
C ASP A 57 25.43 16.80 4.33
N SER A 58 25.85 15.57 4.66
CA SER A 58 27.24 15.26 4.92
C SER A 58 28.12 15.49 3.68
N ILE A 59 27.71 14.97 2.52
CA ILE A 59 28.45 15.09 1.26
C ILE A 59 28.54 16.55 0.81
N ILE A 60 27.44 17.31 0.85
CA ILE A 60 27.44 18.72 0.43
C ILE A 60 28.36 19.56 1.31
N LYS A 61 28.40 19.29 2.62
CA LYS A 61 29.25 20.02 3.57
C LYS A 61 30.74 19.78 3.33
N SER A 62 31.13 18.58 2.88
CA SER A 62 32.53 18.23 2.61
C SER A 62 32.97 18.45 1.16
N SER A 63 32.07 18.93 0.29
CA SER A 63 32.34 19.13 -1.13
C SER A 63 32.68 20.58 -1.46
N ASP A 64 33.66 20.77 -2.33
CA ASP A 64 33.93 22.06 -2.97
C ASP A 64 32.79 22.47 -3.92
N GLU A 65 32.69 23.78 -4.21
CA GLU A 65 31.74 24.27 -5.20
C GLU A 65 32.02 23.71 -6.59
N GLY A 66 30.97 23.22 -7.27
CA GLY A 66 31.09 22.64 -8.61
C GLY A 66 29.97 21.63 -8.90
N PHE A 67 30.11 20.93 -10.04
CA PHE A 67 29.11 19.97 -10.53
C PHE A 67 28.73 18.91 -9.49
N PHE A 68 29.72 18.36 -8.78
CA PHE A 68 29.49 17.32 -7.78
C PHE A 68 28.61 17.80 -6.62
N LYS A 69 28.89 18.99 -6.07
CA LYS A 69 28.10 19.56 -4.99
C LYS A 69 26.68 19.89 -5.43
N LEU A 70 26.52 20.53 -6.60
CA LEU A 70 25.21 20.88 -7.16
C LEU A 70 24.34 19.64 -7.45
N PHE A 71 24.95 18.56 -7.95
CA PHE A 71 24.24 17.30 -8.15
C PHE A 71 23.70 16.72 -6.84
N ASN A 72 24.49 16.76 -5.76
CA ASN A 72 24.06 16.30 -4.45
C ASN A 72 23.02 17.22 -3.81
N GLU A 73 23.06 18.53 -4.05
CA GLU A 73 22.00 19.45 -3.65
C GLU A 73 20.67 19.13 -4.36
N ILE A 74 20.69 18.81 -5.65
CA ILE A 74 19.49 18.39 -6.39
C ILE A 74 18.93 17.09 -5.79
N ASN A 75 19.79 16.10 -5.50
CA ASN A 75 19.36 14.87 -4.86
C ASN A 75 18.79 15.08 -3.45
N LYS A 76 19.38 16.00 -2.67
CA LYS A 76 18.82 16.42 -1.38
C LYS A 76 17.44 17.06 -1.56
N GLY A 77 17.28 17.93 -2.55
CA GLY A 77 15.99 18.54 -2.91
C GLY A 77 14.92 17.49 -3.20
N ASN A 78 15.26 16.45 -3.96
CA ASN A 78 14.37 15.32 -4.24
C ASN A 78 14.04 14.50 -2.97
N ALA A 79 15.02 14.23 -2.11
CA ALA A 79 14.80 13.52 -0.85
C ALA A 79 13.91 14.32 0.12
N LEU A 80 14.06 15.65 0.17
CA LEU A 80 13.17 16.54 0.93
C LEU A 80 11.74 16.51 0.41
N LEU A 81 11.55 16.42 -0.91
CA LEU A 81 10.23 16.30 -1.51
C LEU A 81 9.53 15.01 -1.05
N LYS A 82 10.24 13.87 -1.02
CA LYS A 82 9.72 12.60 -0.48
C LYS A 82 9.28 12.71 0.98
N LEU A 83 9.88 13.61 1.77
CA LEU A 83 9.52 13.86 3.17
C LEU A 83 8.36 14.85 3.36
N GLY A 84 7.76 15.34 2.27
CA GLY A 84 6.73 16.39 2.36
C GLY A 84 7.28 17.73 2.87
N LYS A 85 8.56 18.03 2.55
CA LYS A 85 9.22 19.31 2.84
C LYS A 85 9.32 20.14 1.55
N GLU A 86 8.17 20.44 0.95
CA GLU A 86 8.11 21.03 -0.40
C GLU A 86 8.81 22.40 -0.48
N ALA A 87 8.67 23.25 0.53
CA ALA A 87 9.28 24.59 0.53
C ALA A 87 10.83 24.54 0.57
N GLU A 88 11.40 23.65 1.42
CA GLU A 88 12.85 23.42 1.47
C GLU A 88 13.34 22.80 0.15
N SER A 89 12.60 21.81 -0.38
CA SER A 89 12.89 21.16 -1.65
C SER A 89 12.95 22.16 -2.81
N VAL A 90 11.91 22.97 -3.00
CA VAL A 90 11.84 24.00 -4.04
C VAL A 90 13.01 24.97 -3.93
N THR A 91 13.32 25.45 -2.73
CA THR A 91 14.41 26.42 -2.51
C THR A 91 15.76 25.86 -2.96
N ILE A 92 16.06 24.61 -2.59
CA ILE A 92 17.32 23.95 -2.95
C ILE A 92 17.36 23.64 -4.45
N LEU A 93 16.30 23.07 -5.01
CA LEU A 93 16.21 22.73 -6.42
C LEU A 93 16.34 23.97 -7.31
N GLU A 94 15.59 25.04 -7.03
CA GLU A 94 15.66 26.31 -7.76
C GLU A 94 17.11 26.84 -7.80
N SER A 95 17.77 26.90 -6.63
CA SER A 95 19.13 27.42 -6.49
C SER A 95 20.16 26.55 -7.21
N ALA A 96 20.11 25.24 -7.01
CA ALA A 96 21.06 24.30 -7.58
C ALA A 96 20.93 24.24 -9.12
N ILE A 97 19.72 24.18 -9.65
CA ILE A 97 19.45 24.14 -11.10
C ILE A 97 19.91 25.43 -11.77
N LYS A 98 19.64 26.60 -11.17
CA LYS A 98 20.09 27.88 -11.69
C LYS A 98 21.61 27.98 -11.74
N ARG A 99 22.31 27.50 -10.69
CA ARG A 99 23.77 27.45 -10.64
C ARG A 99 24.34 26.45 -11.66
N MET A 100 23.70 25.29 -11.79
CA MET A 100 24.09 24.26 -12.76
C MET A 100 24.05 24.80 -14.19
N LYS A 101 22.92 25.42 -14.57
CA LYS A 101 22.75 26.06 -15.87
C LYS A 101 23.80 27.13 -16.18
N LYS A 102 24.21 27.89 -15.15
CA LYS A 102 25.25 28.92 -15.32
C LYS A 102 26.62 28.29 -15.64
N LEU A 103 26.87 27.07 -15.18
CA LEU A 103 28.12 26.35 -15.40
C LEU A 103 28.14 25.59 -16.73
N ASP A 104 27.06 24.89 -17.09
CA ASP A 104 27.01 24.04 -18.29
C ASP A 104 26.34 24.69 -19.51
N GLY A 105 25.70 25.85 -19.32
CA GLY A 105 25.02 26.61 -20.37
C GLY A 105 23.67 26.02 -20.82
N LYS A 106 23.15 24.97 -20.19
CA LYS A 106 21.94 24.26 -20.65
C LYS A 106 20.96 23.97 -19.52
N ASP A 107 19.69 23.81 -19.89
CA ASP A 107 18.69 23.27 -18.97
C ASP A 107 18.80 21.73 -18.96
N ASP A 108 18.83 21.12 -17.77
CA ASP A 108 18.75 19.67 -17.60
C ASP A 108 17.27 19.24 -17.43
N PRO A 109 16.70 18.44 -18.37
CA PRO A 109 15.28 18.06 -18.31
C PRO A 109 14.90 17.31 -17.03
N LYS A 110 15.77 16.42 -16.53
CA LYS A 110 15.46 15.63 -15.32
C LYS A 110 15.35 16.52 -14.09
N SER A 111 16.28 17.45 -13.91
CA SER A 111 16.24 18.40 -12.79
C SER A 111 15.05 19.36 -12.91
N LEU A 112 14.70 19.79 -14.13
CA LEU A 112 13.49 20.57 -14.36
C LEU A 112 12.21 19.78 -14.03
N GLN A 113 12.12 18.50 -14.38
CA GLN A 113 10.99 17.64 -14.02
C GLN A 113 10.82 17.58 -12.49
N SER A 114 11.91 17.31 -11.76
CA SER A 114 11.94 17.36 -10.30
C SER A 114 11.42 18.68 -9.73
N LEU A 115 11.87 19.81 -10.28
CA LEU A 115 11.43 21.14 -9.84
C LEU A 115 9.95 21.40 -10.16
N GLY A 116 9.46 20.99 -11.34
CA GLY A 116 8.07 21.11 -11.74
C GLY A 116 7.14 20.37 -10.78
N ILE A 117 7.49 19.13 -10.43
CA ILE A 117 6.76 18.32 -9.44
C ILE A 117 6.83 18.99 -8.06
N ALA A 118 8.00 19.48 -7.63
CA ALA A 118 8.15 20.15 -6.34
C ALA A 118 7.22 21.38 -6.20
N TYR A 119 7.06 22.17 -7.27
CA TYR A 119 6.11 23.28 -7.26
C TYR A 119 4.64 22.84 -7.27
N MET A 120 4.30 21.79 -8.03
CA MET A 120 2.94 21.24 -8.01
C MET A 120 2.58 20.76 -6.62
N ARG A 121 3.47 19.99 -5.97
CA ARG A 121 3.34 19.52 -4.59
C ARG A 121 3.25 20.68 -3.60
N LEU A 122 4.05 21.73 -3.78
CA LEU A 122 3.96 22.92 -2.93
C LEU A 122 2.57 23.58 -3.03
N GLY A 123 2.05 23.74 -4.26
CA GLY A 123 0.71 24.28 -4.51
C GLY A 123 -0.38 23.40 -3.90
N GLU A 124 -0.30 22.08 -4.09
CA GLU A 124 -1.20 21.09 -3.50
C GLU A 124 -1.18 21.16 -1.96
N LYS A 125 0.01 21.14 -1.35
CA LYS A 125 0.18 21.24 0.11
C LYS A 125 -0.46 22.51 0.66
N GLN A 126 -0.19 23.64 0.02
CA GLN A 126 -0.67 24.94 0.45
C GLN A 126 -2.18 25.09 0.30
N ASN A 127 -2.79 24.55 -0.75
CA ASN A 127 -4.21 24.76 -1.05
C ASN A 127 -5.09 23.58 -0.64
N CYS A 128 -4.78 22.36 -1.09
CA CYS A 128 -5.61 21.18 -0.83
C CYS A 128 -5.39 20.56 0.55
N VAL A 129 -4.17 20.64 1.10
CA VAL A 129 -3.85 19.98 2.38
C VAL A 129 -4.00 20.93 3.56
N ASN A 130 -3.47 22.15 3.46
CA ASN A 130 -3.54 23.13 4.56
C ASN A 130 -4.90 23.83 4.65
N TYR A 131 -5.58 24.03 3.52
CA TYR A 131 -6.92 24.63 3.44
C TYR A 131 -7.93 23.67 2.79
N HIS A 132 -7.89 22.42 3.25
CA HIS A 132 -8.73 21.35 2.72
C HIS A 132 -10.23 21.67 2.79
N ASN A 133 -10.94 21.30 1.74
CA ASN A 133 -12.39 21.34 1.62
C ASN A 133 -12.87 20.17 0.75
N PRO A 134 -14.19 19.85 0.73
CA PRO A 134 -14.70 18.68 0.00
C PRO A 134 -14.46 18.65 -1.51
N GLU A 135 -14.05 19.77 -2.13
CA GLU A 135 -13.69 19.86 -3.56
C GLU A 135 -12.17 19.89 -3.80
N SER A 136 -11.36 19.82 -2.73
CA SER A 136 -9.91 19.90 -2.80
C SER A 136 -9.32 18.71 -3.55
N CYS A 137 -8.55 19.00 -4.61
CA CYS A 137 -7.79 18.01 -5.35
C CYS A 137 -8.63 16.89 -6.02
N ILE A 138 -9.91 17.16 -6.28
CA ILE A 138 -10.78 16.32 -7.10
C ILE A 138 -10.67 16.76 -8.56
N MET A 139 -10.53 15.80 -9.49
CA MET A 139 -10.53 16.09 -10.93
C MET A 139 -11.97 15.98 -11.50
N PRO A 140 -12.43 16.94 -12.33
CA PRO A 140 -11.74 18.18 -12.68
C PRO A 140 -11.71 19.19 -11.52
N ILE A 141 -10.57 19.88 -11.38
CA ILE A 141 -10.37 20.91 -10.34
C ILE A 141 -11.22 22.14 -10.71
N GLN A 142 -12.17 22.47 -9.85
CA GLN A 142 -13.15 23.52 -10.09
C GLN A 142 -13.63 24.14 -8.78
N LYS A 143 -14.37 25.24 -8.86
CA LYS A 143 -15.02 25.90 -7.72
C LYS A 143 -14.03 26.10 -6.55
N ASN A 144 -14.30 25.55 -5.36
CA ASN A 144 -13.46 25.72 -4.18
C ASN A 144 -12.18 24.86 -4.20
N GLY A 145 -12.01 24.00 -5.21
CA GLY A 145 -10.75 23.33 -5.51
C GLY A 145 -9.72 24.23 -6.22
N ILE A 146 -10.14 25.40 -6.74
CA ILE A 146 -9.23 26.34 -7.40
C ILE A 146 -8.28 26.96 -6.37
N HIS A 147 -6.98 26.94 -6.68
CA HIS A 147 -5.93 27.43 -5.79
C HIS A 147 -5.99 28.95 -5.60
N THR A 148 -6.04 29.37 -4.33
CA THR A 148 -5.93 30.78 -3.93
C THR A 148 -4.47 31.18 -3.76
N ILE A 149 -3.62 30.27 -3.27
CA ILE A 149 -2.16 30.42 -3.25
C ILE A 149 -1.61 29.91 -4.58
N ARG A 150 -1.49 30.84 -5.54
CA ARG A 150 -1.25 30.53 -6.96
C ARG A 150 0.22 30.29 -7.33
N GLN A 151 1.17 30.72 -6.48
CA GLN A 151 2.59 30.75 -6.83
C GLN A 151 3.14 29.38 -7.22
N GLY A 152 2.75 28.30 -6.52
CA GLY A 152 3.16 26.93 -6.85
C GLY A 152 2.79 26.55 -8.28
N SER A 153 1.50 26.62 -8.62
CA SER A 153 1.01 26.27 -9.96
C SER A 153 1.57 27.20 -11.05
N GLN A 154 1.71 28.51 -10.80
CA GLN A 154 2.28 29.46 -11.77
C GLN A 154 3.76 29.14 -12.08
N LYS A 155 4.56 28.85 -11.05
CA LYS A 155 5.96 28.45 -11.24
C LYS A 155 6.08 27.09 -11.90
N ALA A 156 5.21 26.13 -11.56
CA ALA A 156 5.13 24.82 -12.23
C ALA A 156 4.85 24.97 -13.74
N ILE A 157 3.86 25.80 -14.13
CA ILE A 157 3.57 26.11 -15.54
C ILE A 157 4.82 26.61 -16.27
N ALA A 158 5.57 27.55 -15.67
CA ALA A 158 6.78 28.08 -16.28
C ALA A 158 7.85 27.00 -16.51
N VAL A 159 7.95 26.01 -15.62
CA VAL A 159 8.86 24.86 -15.77
C VAL A 159 8.36 23.90 -16.86
N TYR A 160 7.08 23.50 -16.83
CA TYR A 160 6.53 22.58 -17.83
C TYR A 160 6.57 23.15 -19.26
N LYS A 161 6.39 24.47 -19.43
CA LYS A 161 6.58 25.12 -20.73
C LYS A 161 8.01 24.99 -21.25
N LYS A 162 9.02 25.02 -20.38
CA LYS A 162 10.43 24.79 -20.77
C LYS A 162 10.65 23.33 -21.14
N LEU A 163 10.13 22.39 -20.34
CA LEU A 163 10.23 20.95 -20.64
C LEU A 163 9.61 20.62 -22.00
N LEU A 164 8.41 21.14 -22.28
CA LEU A 164 7.72 20.92 -23.56
C LEU A 164 8.35 21.66 -24.74
N ALA A 165 9.10 22.74 -24.50
CA ALA A 165 9.91 23.38 -25.53
C ALA A 165 11.16 22.54 -25.87
N ILE A 166 11.73 21.82 -24.89
CA ILE A 166 12.85 20.90 -25.09
C ILE A 166 12.39 19.60 -25.75
N ASN A 167 11.29 19.02 -25.25
CA ASN A 167 10.69 17.80 -25.77
C ASN A 167 9.15 17.94 -25.85
N PRO A 168 8.60 18.26 -27.03
CA PRO A 168 7.15 18.35 -27.22
C PRO A 168 6.37 17.06 -26.98
N ASN A 169 7.06 15.90 -26.99
CA ASN A 169 6.47 14.58 -26.75
C ASN A 169 6.58 14.13 -25.28
N ASP A 170 6.95 15.02 -24.36
CA ASP A 170 6.87 14.75 -22.92
C ASP A 170 5.40 14.84 -22.45
N TYR A 171 4.67 13.74 -22.59
CA TYR A 171 3.26 13.66 -22.24
C TYR A 171 2.99 13.78 -20.75
N GLU A 172 3.95 13.46 -19.88
CA GLU A 172 3.84 13.68 -18.44
C GLU A 172 3.81 15.17 -18.12
N SER A 173 4.79 15.93 -18.65
CA SER A 173 4.80 17.38 -18.52
C SER A 173 3.58 18.02 -19.17
N ARG A 174 3.08 17.47 -20.28
CA ARG A 174 1.85 17.95 -20.92
C ARG A 174 0.63 17.73 -20.04
N TRP A 175 0.49 16.55 -19.42
CA TRP A 175 -0.56 16.27 -18.44
C TRP A 175 -0.52 17.28 -17.29
N LEU A 176 0.63 17.38 -16.62
CA LEU A 176 0.80 18.23 -15.44
C LEU A 176 0.66 19.72 -15.76
N LEU A 177 1.00 20.16 -16.99
CA LEU A 177 0.72 21.51 -17.46
C LEU A 177 -0.79 21.80 -17.47
N ASN A 178 -1.60 20.90 -18.04
CA ASN A 178 -3.04 21.10 -18.13
C ASN A 178 -3.68 21.10 -16.72
N ILE A 179 -3.24 20.20 -15.84
CA ILE A 179 -3.66 20.20 -14.43
C ILE A 179 -3.26 21.51 -13.73
N ALA A 180 -2.05 22.03 -13.95
CA ALA A 180 -1.59 23.29 -13.36
C ALA A 180 -2.38 24.51 -13.84
N TYR A 181 -2.89 24.51 -15.08
CA TYR A 181 -3.83 25.54 -15.54
C TYR A 181 -5.22 25.37 -14.94
N MET A 182 -5.65 24.12 -14.71
CA MET A 182 -6.91 23.78 -14.07
C MET A 182 -6.94 24.21 -12.60
N THR A 183 -5.84 24.02 -11.86
CA THR A 183 -5.72 24.54 -10.47
C THR A 183 -5.85 26.06 -10.39
N LEU A 184 -5.55 26.79 -11.47
CA LEU A 184 -5.70 28.25 -11.55
C LEU A 184 -7.08 28.70 -12.06
N GLY A 185 -7.98 27.78 -12.38
CA GLY A 185 -9.30 28.08 -12.95
C GLY A 185 -9.25 28.61 -14.39
N SER A 186 -8.15 28.34 -15.10
CA SER A 186 -7.84 28.92 -16.41
C SER A 186 -7.75 27.88 -17.54
N TYR A 187 -7.97 26.60 -17.20
CA TYR A 187 -8.19 25.54 -18.17
C TYR A 187 -9.62 25.61 -18.72
N PRO A 188 -9.85 25.41 -20.03
CA PRO A 188 -8.84 25.15 -21.07
C PRO A 188 -8.30 26.43 -21.75
N SER A 189 -8.87 27.61 -21.47
CA SER A 189 -8.70 28.82 -22.29
C SER A 189 -7.28 29.37 -22.33
N GLU A 190 -6.51 29.27 -21.25
CA GLU A 190 -5.16 29.84 -21.17
C GLU A 190 -4.03 28.82 -21.45
N VAL A 191 -4.38 27.56 -21.69
CA VAL A 191 -3.39 26.55 -22.07
C VAL A 191 -2.90 26.85 -23.50
N PRO A 192 -1.57 26.88 -23.77
CA PRO A 192 -1.06 27.03 -25.13
C PRO A 192 -1.64 25.97 -26.06
N LYS A 193 -2.19 26.39 -27.21
CA LYS A 193 -2.94 25.51 -28.12
C LYS A 193 -2.18 24.24 -28.50
N GLN A 194 -0.85 24.32 -28.73
CA GLN A 194 -0.05 23.14 -29.09
C GLN A 194 0.10 22.09 -27.97
N TRP A 195 -0.17 22.45 -26.71
CA TRP A 195 -0.01 21.58 -25.54
C TRP A 195 -1.32 21.31 -24.80
N LEU A 196 -2.43 21.89 -25.25
CA LEU A 196 -3.76 21.62 -24.71
C LEU A 196 -4.13 20.15 -24.87
N ILE A 197 -4.57 19.51 -23.80
CA ILE A 197 -5.31 18.24 -23.85
C ILE A 197 -6.78 18.61 -23.74
N PRO A 198 -7.61 18.39 -24.78
CA PRO A 198 -8.99 18.85 -24.78
C PRO A 198 -9.88 18.01 -23.86
N ASN A 199 -10.99 18.60 -23.42
CA ASN A 199 -12.09 17.90 -22.75
C ASN A 199 -11.76 17.20 -21.41
N LEU A 200 -10.67 17.57 -20.72
CA LEU A 200 -10.35 16.99 -19.39
C LEU A 200 -11.35 17.36 -18.30
N ASN A 201 -12.14 18.41 -18.51
CA ASN A 201 -13.22 18.84 -17.62
C ASN A 201 -14.61 18.53 -18.17
N LYS A 202 -14.70 17.71 -19.23
CA LYS A 202 -15.98 17.36 -19.83
C LYS A 202 -16.71 16.38 -18.91
N ASP A 203 -17.98 16.65 -18.67
CA ASP A 203 -18.88 15.72 -17.99
C ASP A 203 -18.98 14.42 -18.81
N SER A 204 -18.90 13.26 -18.13
CA SER A 204 -19.00 11.94 -18.76
C SER A 204 -20.41 11.67 -19.31
N GLY A 205 -21.40 12.49 -18.95
CA GLY A 205 -22.80 12.35 -19.39
C GLY A 205 -23.60 11.38 -18.53
N TYR A 206 -23.00 10.82 -17.47
CA TYR A 206 -23.69 9.98 -16.50
C TYR A 206 -24.02 10.80 -15.25
N SER A 207 -25.30 10.87 -14.90
CA SER A 207 -25.78 11.57 -13.69
C SER A 207 -25.59 10.73 -12.43
N ILE A 208 -24.35 10.45 -12.05
CA ILE A 208 -24.05 9.95 -10.70
C ILE A 208 -23.82 11.16 -9.81
N LYS A 209 -24.61 11.28 -8.73
CA LYS A 209 -24.39 12.34 -7.73
C LYS A 209 -23.00 12.12 -7.12
N PRO A 210 -22.10 13.12 -7.13
CA PRO A 210 -20.78 12.95 -6.55
C PRO A 210 -20.86 12.55 -5.07
N PHE A 211 -20.00 11.61 -4.67
CA PHE A 211 -19.74 11.36 -3.26
C PHE A 211 -19.11 12.62 -2.66
N LEU A 212 -19.62 13.03 -1.49
CA LEU A 212 -19.07 14.17 -0.76
C LEU A 212 -18.06 13.65 0.27
N ASP A 213 -16.85 14.21 0.27
CA ASP A 213 -15.91 13.96 1.36
C ASP A 213 -16.45 14.58 2.66
N VAL A 214 -16.77 13.70 3.62
CA VAL A 214 -17.27 14.07 4.95
C VAL A 214 -16.28 13.72 6.06
N ALA A 215 -15.09 13.19 5.76
CA ALA A 215 -14.18 12.61 6.74
C ALA A 215 -13.84 13.60 7.88
N ILE A 216 -13.46 14.84 7.53
CA ILE A 216 -13.14 15.88 8.52
C ILE A 216 -14.34 16.23 9.40
N ASN A 217 -15.54 16.33 8.81
CA ASN A 217 -16.77 16.65 9.53
C ASN A 217 -17.22 15.51 10.44
N ALA A 218 -16.95 14.27 10.00
CA ALA A 218 -17.18 13.05 10.76
C ALA A 218 -16.13 12.83 11.86
N GLY A 219 -15.04 13.60 11.92
CA GLY A 219 -14.02 13.47 12.98
C GLY A 219 -12.79 12.64 12.59
N ILE A 220 -12.76 12.09 11.39
CA ILE A 220 -11.64 11.31 10.83
C ILE A 220 -10.67 12.31 10.17
N LYS A 221 -9.69 12.78 10.95
CA LYS A 221 -8.79 13.89 10.57
C LYS A 221 -7.32 13.49 10.46
N GLY A 222 -7.02 12.21 10.62
CA GLY A 222 -5.66 11.68 10.60
C GLY A 222 -4.97 11.94 9.26
N ARG A 223 -3.66 12.19 9.32
CA ARG A 223 -2.79 12.21 8.14
C ARG A 223 -1.73 11.13 8.35
N ASN A 224 -1.66 10.20 7.41
CA ASN A 224 -0.69 9.12 7.40
C ASN A 224 -0.02 9.06 6.02
N MET A 225 0.88 8.11 5.82
CA MET A 225 1.54 7.91 4.53
C MET A 225 0.75 7.01 3.56
N SER A 226 -0.59 6.88 3.68
CA SER A 226 -1.38 5.77 3.09
C SER A 226 -1.14 4.46 3.86
N GLY A 227 -2.14 3.57 3.86
CA GLY A 227 -2.11 2.27 4.52
C GLY A 227 -3.41 1.53 4.23
N GLY A 228 -3.73 0.53 5.06
CA GLY A 228 -5.00 -0.18 5.00
C GLY A 228 -6.12 0.62 5.67
N VAL A 229 -7.35 0.32 5.27
CA VAL A 229 -8.56 0.73 5.97
C VAL A 229 -9.46 -0.50 6.09
N ILE A 230 -9.94 -0.75 7.30
CA ILE A 230 -10.94 -1.79 7.59
C ILE A 230 -12.09 -1.13 8.35
N VAL A 231 -13.29 -1.66 8.13
CA VAL A 231 -14.54 -1.11 8.65
C VAL A 231 -15.37 -2.27 9.17
N ASP A 232 -15.64 -2.27 10.47
CA ASP A 232 -16.38 -3.33 11.16
C ASP A 232 -16.92 -2.87 12.51
N ASP A 233 -17.76 -3.68 13.14
CA ASP A 233 -18.28 -3.44 14.50
C ASP A 233 -17.30 -4.01 15.56
N PHE A 234 -16.14 -3.37 15.72
CA PHE A 234 -15.06 -3.87 16.59
C PHE A 234 -15.39 -3.87 18.08
N ASN A 235 -16.51 -3.28 18.50
CA ASN A 235 -16.93 -3.22 19.90
C ASN A 235 -18.33 -3.81 20.12
N ASN A 236 -18.88 -4.51 19.12
CA ASN A 236 -20.17 -5.18 19.18
C ASN A 236 -21.35 -4.26 19.60
N ASP A 237 -21.31 -3.01 19.14
CA ASP A 237 -22.29 -2.00 19.50
C ASP A 237 -23.33 -1.68 18.42
N ASN A 238 -23.27 -2.42 17.30
CA ASN A 238 -24.03 -2.36 16.06
C ASN A 238 -23.76 -1.13 15.19
N TYR A 239 -22.62 -0.46 15.36
CA TYR A 239 -22.20 0.65 14.53
C TYR A 239 -20.81 0.39 13.94
N LEU A 240 -20.66 0.66 12.65
CA LEU A 240 -19.38 0.48 11.98
C LEU A 240 -18.34 1.50 12.47
N ASP A 241 -17.26 0.96 12.99
CA ASP A 241 -16.03 1.62 13.37
C ASP A 241 -15.00 1.54 12.23
N ILE A 242 -13.91 2.29 12.34
CA ILE A 242 -12.90 2.38 11.29
C ILE A 242 -11.50 2.22 11.91
N VAL A 243 -10.70 1.32 11.36
CA VAL A 243 -9.27 1.25 11.65
C VAL A 243 -8.47 1.62 10.42
N THR A 244 -7.47 2.48 10.58
CA THR A 244 -6.52 2.84 9.51
C THR A 244 -5.09 2.54 9.94
N SER A 245 -4.24 2.20 8.99
CA SER A 245 -2.81 2.00 9.23
C SER A 245 -1.95 2.95 8.38
N ASP A 246 -0.64 2.76 8.43
CA ASP A 246 0.34 3.53 7.65
C ASP A 246 1.31 2.52 7.02
N TRP A 247 1.69 2.60 5.75
CA TRP A 247 2.63 1.63 5.17
C TRP A 247 4.02 1.73 5.80
N SER A 248 4.38 2.88 6.37
CA SER A 248 5.66 3.15 6.99
C SER A 248 5.68 2.77 8.47
N LEU A 249 6.79 2.18 8.93
CA LEU A 249 7.04 1.91 10.36
C LEU A 249 7.33 3.18 11.19
N ASP A 250 7.21 4.37 10.60
CA ASP A 250 7.21 5.64 11.34
C ASP A 250 5.79 6.10 11.71
N GLY A 251 4.75 5.66 11.00
CA GLY A 251 3.34 5.99 11.26
C GLY A 251 2.66 4.98 12.19
N VAL A 252 1.59 5.41 12.85
CA VAL A 252 0.81 4.58 13.80
C VAL A 252 -0.52 4.15 13.20
N MET A 253 -1.11 3.09 13.75
CA MET A 253 -2.50 2.75 13.46
C MET A 253 -3.45 3.69 14.20
N HIS A 254 -4.62 3.93 13.61
CA HIS A 254 -5.70 4.68 14.24
C HIS A 254 -6.97 3.85 14.33
N TYR A 255 -7.65 3.91 15.47
CA TYR A 255 -8.96 3.31 15.68
C TYR A 255 -9.98 4.42 15.98
N TYR A 256 -10.98 4.50 15.12
CA TYR A 256 -12.04 5.50 15.14
C TYR A 256 -13.36 4.81 15.45
N GLN A 257 -13.87 5.01 16.67
CA GLN A 257 -15.14 4.45 17.11
C GLN A 257 -16.29 5.40 16.76
N ASN A 258 -17.38 4.87 16.24
CA ASN A 258 -18.60 5.60 15.91
C ASN A 258 -19.30 6.12 17.18
N ASP A 259 -19.67 7.40 17.19
CA ASP A 259 -20.34 8.03 18.34
C ASP A 259 -21.88 7.87 18.33
N LYS A 260 -22.40 7.13 17.34
CA LYS A 260 -23.84 6.88 17.08
C LYS A 260 -24.64 8.12 16.70
N LYS A 261 -23.95 9.24 16.46
CA LYS A 261 -24.51 10.54 16.11
C LYS A 261 -23.90 11.10 14.82
N GLY A 262 -23.24 10.22 14.04
CA GLY A 262 -22.63 10.55 12.75
C GLY A 262 -21.22 11.11 12.85
N LYS A 263 -20.52 10.91 13.98
CA LYS A 263 -19.11 11.22 14.14
C LYS A 263 -18.32 10.01 14.63
N TYR A 264 -17.01 10.18 14.62
CA TYR A 264 -16.02 9.23 15.04
C TYR A 264 -15.10 9.85 16.09
N LEU A 265 -14.77 9.07 17.11
CA LEU A 265 -13.85 9.42 18.19
C LEU A 265 -12.60 8.57 18.07
N ASP A 266 -11.42 9.18 18.28
CA ASP A 266 -10.15 8.47 18.21
C ASP A 266 -9.88 7.70 19.52
N TYR A 267 -9.96 6.37 19.45
CA TYR A 267 -9.74 5.42 20.53
C TYR A 267 -8.36 4.76 20.47
N SER A 268 -7.49 5.16 19.53
CA SER A 268 -6.22 4.48 19.22
C SER A 268 -5.31 4.29 20.44
N LYS A 269 -5.29 5.26 21.36
CA LYS A 269 -4.46 5.18 22.57
C LYS A 269 -5.02 4.18 23.58
N ILE A 270 -6.35 4.15 23.74
CA ILE A 270 -7.01 3.34 24.77
C ILE A 270 -7.07 1.88 24.30
N SER A 271 -7.23 1.65 22.99
CA SER A 271 -7.31 0.31 22.42
C SER A 271 -5.97 -0.39 22.25
N GLU A 272 -4.86 0.25 22.62
CA GLU A 272 -3.47 -0.18 22.36
C GLU A 272 -3.06 -0.24 20.87
N LEU A 273 -3.99 -0.15 19.90
CA LEU A 273 -3.69 -0.16 18.47
C LEU A 273 -2.73 0.96 18.05
N GLY A 274 -2.85 2.14 18.65
CA GLY A 274 -1.99 3.31 18.38
C GLY A 274 -0.51 3.11 18.72
N ARG A 275 -0.14 1.96 19.30
CA ARG A 275 1.25 1.58 19.56
C ARG A 275 1.87 0.81 18.39
N PHE A 276 1.05 0.16 17.57
CA PHE A 276 1.50 -0.57 16.39
C PHE A 276 1.75 0.40 15.23
N LYS A 277 2.79 0.08 14.45
CA LYS A 277 3.28 0.91 13.36
C LYS A 277 3.29 0.11 12.06
N GLY A 278 3.27 0.81 10.94
CA GLY A 278 3.25 0.11 9.66
C GLY A 278 1.92 -0.59 9.38
N GLY A 279 1.87 -1.25 8.24
CA GLY A 279 0.67 -1.89 7.71
C GLY A 279 0.26 -1.21 6.41
N LEU A 280 0.64 -1.79 5.28
CA LEU A 280 0.14 -1.29 4.00
C LEU A 280 -1.30 -1.74 3.76
N SER A 281 -1.64 -2.92 4.26
CA SER A 281 -2.96 -3.52 4.15
C SER A 281 -3.36 -4.13 5.49
N MET A 282 -4.66 -4.27 5.70
CA MET A 282 -5.26 -4.93 6.85
C MET A 282 -6.47 -5.72 6.36
N ILE A 283 -6.69 -6.87 6.99
CA ILE A 283 -7.89 -7.69 6.83
C ILE A 283 -8.37 -8.08 8.23
N GLN A 284 -9.68 -8.24 8.39
CA GLN A 284 -10.31 -8.53 9.67
C GLN A 284 -11.17 -9.79 9.61
N ALA A 285 -11.21 -10.52 10.71
CA ALA A 285 -11.98 -11.75 10.90
C ALA A 285 -12.06 -12.07 12.39
N ASP A 286 -13.11 -12.75 12.83
CA ASP A 286 -13.16 -13.45 14.12
C ASP A 286 -12.41 -14.78 13.96
N TYR A 287 -11.09 -14.79 14.25
CA TYR A 287 -10.26 -15.96 13.92
C TYR A 287 -10.34 -17.07 14.97
N ASP A 288 -10.76 -16.77 16.20
CA ASP A 288 -10.91 -17.72 17.29
C ASP A 288 -12.37 -18.03 17.68
N ASN A 289 -13.33 -17.55 16.88
CA ASN A 289 -14.77 -17.79 17.01
C ASN A 289 -15.31 -17.30 18.37
N ASP A 290 -14.76 -16.21 18.91
CA ASP A 290 -15.16 -15.63 20.20
C ASP A 290 -16.24 -14.54 20.07
N GLY A 291 -16.55 -14.14 18.84
CA GLY A 291 -17.54 -13.12 18.50
C GLY A 291 -17.00 -11.69 18.45
N ASP A 292 -15.70 -11.48 18.69
CA ASP A 292 -15.05 -10.19 18.61
C ASP A 292 -14.14 -10.13 17.36
N ILE A 293 -14.37 -9.17 16.46
CA ILE A 293 -13.59 -9.08 15.22
C ILE A 293 -12.12 -8.70 15.50
N ASP A 294 -11.19 -9.52 15.01
CA ASP A 294 -9.75 -9.34 15.11
C ASP A 294 -9.13 -8.70 13.87
N ILE A 295 -7.86 -8.28 13.98
CA ILE A 295 -7.17 -7.55 12.90
C ILE A 295 -5.85 -8.23 12.53
N PHE A 296 -5.69 -8.56 11.25
CA PHE A 296 -4.40 -8.96 10.69
C PHE A 296 -3.78 -7.84 9.85
N VAL A 297 -2.56 -7.45 10.19
CA VAL A 297 -1.83 -6.35 9.57
C VAL A 297 -0.71 -6.88 8.68
N LEU A 298 -0.80 -6.59 7.38
CA LEU A 298 0.13 -7.02 6.34
C LEU A 298 1.19 -5.94 6.06
N ARG A 299 2.48 -6.30 6.06
CA ARG A 299 3.59 -5.35 5.97
C ARG A 299 4.62 -5.69 4.90
N GLY A 300 5.40 -4.67 4.54
CA GLY A 300 6.60 -4.82 3.71
C GLY A 300 6.37 -4.62 2.23
N ALA A 301 5.39 -5.31 1.64
CA ALA A 301 4.98 -5.15 0.25
C ALA A 301 6.15 -4.94 -0.74
N TRP A 302 6.09 -3.88 -1.54
CA TRP A 302 7.05 -3.60 -2.63
C TRP A 302 8.46 -3.22 -2.14
N MET A 303 8.70 -3.23 -0.82
CA MET A 303 9.96 -2.82 -0.22
C MET A 303 11.06 -3.90 -0.27
N ARG A 304 10.76 -5.11 -0.81
CA ARG A 304 11.75 -6.19 -1.05
C ARG A 304 12.52 -6.55 0.23
N LYS A 305 13.85 -6.69 0.19
CA LYS A 305 14.71 -6.86 1.38
C LYS A 305 14.47 -5.86 2.53
N TYR A 306 14.02 -4.63 2.24
CA TYR A 306 13.68 -3.61 3.25
C TYR A 306 12.23 -3.74 3.77
N GLY A 307 11.46 -4.61 3.15
CA GLY A 307 10.10 -4.99 3.51
C GLY A 307 10.02 -6.21 4.42
N ARG A 308 11.15 -6.75 4.93
CA ARG A 308 11.14 -7.86 5.88
C ARG A 308 10.70 -7.41 7.28
N GLN A 309 9.44 -7.00 7.36
CA GLN A 309 8.76 -6.45 8.52
C GLN A 309 7.68 -7.47 8.88
N PRO A 310 7.61 -7.92 10.14
CA PRO A 310 6.63 -8.94 10.49
C PRO A 310 5.20 -8.43 10.36
N ASN A 311 4.32 -9.32 9.90
CA ASN A 311 2.88 -9.12 10.00
C ASN A 311 2.45 -9.11 11.48
N SER A 312 1.21 -8.71 11.77
CA SER A 312 0.69 -8.80 13.14
C SER A 312 -0.75 -9.29 13.17
N LEU A 313 -1.03 -10.32 13.98
CA LEU A 313 -2.38 -10.67 14.40
C LEU A 313 -2.65 -9.98 15.74
N LEU A 314 -3.63 -9.07 15.73
CA LEU A 314 -4.06 -8.27 16.85
C LEU A 314 -5.44 -8.78 17.27
N ARG A 315 -5.47 -9.57 18.33
CA ARG A 315 -6.70 -10.14 18.87
C ARG A 315 -7.49 -9.07 19.64
N ASN A 316 -8.77 -8.94 19.36
CA ASN A 316 -9.70 -8.12 20.11
C ASN A 316 -9.99 -8.79 21.47
N ASN A 317 -9.94 -8.03 22.56
CA ASN A 317 -10.16 -8.61 23.90
C ASN A 317 -11.62 -8.51 24.36
N GLY A 318 -12.54 -7.99 23.53
CA GLY A 318 -13.95 -7.74 23.87
C GLY A 318 -14.18 -6.58 24.85
N ASP A 319 -13.11 -5.92 25.31
CA ASP A 319 -13.15 -4.79 26.24
C ASP A 319 -12.72 -3.45 25.60
N GLY A 320 -12.63 -3.44 24.27
CA GLY A 320 -12.18 -2.30 23.47
C GLY A 320 -10.66 -2.16 23.36
N THR A 321 -9.90 -3.16 23.82
CA THR A 321 -8.42 -3.23 23.69
C THR A 321 -7.97 -4.39 22.81
N PHE A 322 -6.76 -4.28 22.25
CA PHE A 322 -6.18 -5.30 21.37
C PHE A 322 -4.85 -5.85 21.90
N THR A 323 -4.66 -7.15 21.71
CA THR A 323 -3.46 -7.90 22.10
C THR A 323 -2.76 -8.50 20.88
N ASP A 324 -1.47 -8.26 20.71
CA ASP A 324 -0.64 -9.00 19.74
C ASP A 324 -0.52 -10.46 20.18
N VAL A 325 -0.95 -11.36 19.30
CA VAL A 325 -0.81 -12.81 19.48
C VAL A 325 0.06 -13.46 18.40
N THR A 326 0.59 -12.68 17.45
CA THR A 326 1.32 -13.14 16.25
C THR A 326 2.30 -14.29 16.47
N ILE A 327 3.21 -14.15 17.45
CA ILE A 327 4.23 -15.18 17.71
C ILE A 327 3.59 -16.40 18.39
N LYS A 328 2.67 -16.16 19.33
CA LYS A 328 2.01 -17.22 20.10
C LYS A 328 1.08 -18.06 19.21
N SER A 329 0.43 -17.42 18.22
CA SER A 329 -0.46 -18.07 17.27
C SER A 329 0.28 -18.76 16.13
N GLY A 330 1.61 -18.66 16.03
CA GLY A 330 2.38 -19.31 14.96
C GLY A 330 2.41 -18.55 13.62
N LEU A 331 1.92 -17.31 13.58
CA LEU A 331 1.84 -16.47 12.37
C LEU A 331 3.06 -15.56 12.15
N TYR A 332 4.18 -15.79 12.84
CA TYR A 332 5.37 -14.98 12.64
C TYR A 332 6.02 -15.27 11.27
N SER A 333 5.82 -14.35 10.33
CA SER A 333 6.48 -14.31 9.02
C SER A 333 7.02 -12.91 8.78
N GLU A 334 8.21 -12.82 8.17
CA GLU A 334 8.82 -11.56 7.73
C GLU A 334 8.82 -11.43 6.21
N PHE A 335 7.98 -12.19 5.52
CA PHE A 335 7.86 -12.08 4.08
C PHE A 335 7.10 -10.80 3.72
N PRO A 336 7.64 -9.95 2.81
CA PRO A 336 6.94 -8.76 2.37
C PRO A 336 5.62 -9.12 1.70
N THR A 337 4.53 -8.54 2.16
CA THR A 337 3.18 -8.79 1.63
C THR A 337 2.27 -7.58 1.78
N GLN A 338 1.18 -7.61 1.02
CA GLN A 338 0.03 -6.71 1.15
C GLN A 338 -1.30 -7.45 0.91
N ALA A 339 -1.26 -8.76 0.65
CA ALA A 339 -2.38 -9.51 0.13
C ALA A 339 -2.56 -10.81 0.91
N GLY A 340 -3.78 -11.02 1.39
CA GLY A 340 -4.19 -12.24 2.07
C GLY A 340 -5.71 -12.31 2.14
N THR A 341 -6.23 -13.48 2.47
CA THR A 341 -7.67 -13.73 2.60
C THR A 341 -7.91 -14.71 3.74
N TRP A 342 -9.00 -14.50 4.47
CA TRP A 342 -9.52 -15.42 5.48
C TRP A 342 -10.61 -16.28 4.84
N ASN A 343 -10.54 -17.60 5.00
CA ASN A 343 -11.61 -18.51 4.59
C ASN A 343 -11.45 -19.87 5.27
N ASP A 344 -12.51 -20.67 5.32
CA ASP A 344 -12.48 -22.03 5.85
C ASP A 344 -12.14 -22.99 4.69
N PHE A 345 -10.84 -23.26 4.45
CA PHE A 345 -10.43 -24.04 3.28
C PHE A 345 -10.60 -25.54 3.48
N ASN A 346 -10.84 -26.01 4.70
CA ASN A 346 -11.10 -27.41 5.02
C ASN A 346 -12.54 -27.71 5.47
N ASN A 347 -13.43 -26.72 5.46
CA ASN A 347 -14.83 -26.81 5.84
C ASN A 347 -15.00 -27.33 7.30
N ASP A 348 -14.13 -26.91 8.23
CA ASP A 348 -14.17 -27.34 9.64
C ASP A 348 -14.84 -26.33 10.60
N GLY A 349 -15.27 -25.18 10.08
CA GLY A 349 -15.91 -24.10 10.82
C GLY A 349 -14.95 -23.08 11.44
N TYR A 350 -13.64 -23.20 11.21
CA TYR A 350 -12.64 -22.23 11.66
C TYR A 350 -11.97 -21.56 10.46
N LEU A 351 -11.78 -20.24 10.55
CA LEU A 351 -11.14 -19.50 9.49
C LEU A 351 -9.64 -19.77 9.45
N ASP A 352 -9.16 -20.13 8.27
CA ASP A 352 -7.75 -20.23 7.89
C ASP A 352 -7.27 -18.95 7.20
N LEU A 353 -5.95 -18.78 7.12
CA LEU A 353 -5.33 -17.60 6.52
C LEU A 353 -4.41 -17.97 5.35
N PHE A 354 -4.73 -17.50 4.14
CA PHE A 354 -3.81 -17.52 3.02
C PHE A 354 -3.14 -16.15 2.85
N ILE A 355 -1.82 -16.13 2.63
CA ILE A 355 -1.01 -14.93 2.40
C ILE A 355 -0.23 -15.07 1.09
N GLY A 356 -0.45 -14.11 0.18
CA GLY A 356 0.32 -13.95 -1.04
C GLY A 356 1.53 -13.05 -0.82
N ASN A 357 2.74 -13.60 -0.98
CA ASN A 357 3.99 -12.89 -0.70
C ASN A 357 4.62 -12.28 -1.97
N GLU A 358 5.39 -11.20 -1.81
CA GLU A 358 6.00 -10.43 -2.91
C GLU A 358 7.43 -10.89 -3.23
N SER A 359 7.56 -12.04 -3.90
CA SER A 359 8.86 -12.54 -4.38
C SER A 359 9.47 -11.67 -5.48
N SER A 360 10.79 -11.69 -5.60
CA SER A 360 11.52 -11.08 -6.72
C SER A 360 12.67 -11.98 -7.20
N ASP A 361 13.30 -11.65 -8.33
CA ASP A 361 14.33 -12.49 -8.95
C ASP A 361 15.46 -12.94 -8.01
N ASN A 362 15.77 -12.14 -6.99
CA ASN A 362 16.84 -12.42 -6.02
C ASN A 362 16.32 -12.81 -4.62
N GLU A 363 15.01 -12.82 -4.40
CA GLU A 363 14.40 -13.02 -3.09
C GLU A 363 13.13 -13.87 -3.22
N SER A 364 13.18 -15.10 -2.71
CA SER A 364 12.07 -16.05 -2.76
C SER A 364 11.28 -16.01 -1.47
N TYR A 365 10.01 -15.64 -1.57
CA TYR A 365 9.02 -15.63 -0.50
C TYR A 365 7.79 -16.41 -0.98
N PRO A 366 7.73 -17.73 -0.75
CA PRO A 366 6.58 -18.53 -1.11
C PRO A 366 5.30 -18.03 -0.42
N SER A 367 4.15 -18.21 -1.06
CA SER A 367 2.85 -17.96 -0.42
C SER A 367 2.66 -18.89 0.78
N GLU A 368 1.88 -18.46 1.75
CA GLU A 368 1.67 -19.16 3.02
C GLU A 368 0.18 -19.48 3.20
N LEU A 369 -0.14 -20.68 3.68
CA LEU A 369 -1.48 -21.10 4.05
C LEU A 369 -1.40 -21.61 5.47
N TYR A 370 -2.04 -20.90 6.39
CA TYR A 370 -2.05 -21.18 7.80
C TYR A 370 -3.40 -21.79 8.16
N MET A 371 -3.40 -23.10 8.43
CA MET A 371 -4.59 -23.80 8.94
C MET A 371 -4.78 -23.48 10.40
N ASN A 372 -6.01 -23.18 10.80
CA ASN A 372 -6.38 -22.96 12.19
C ASN A 372 -6.37 -24.30 12.97
N ASN A 373 -5.66 -24.35 14.09
CA ASN A 373 -5.60 -25.54 14.93
C ASN A 373 -6.77 -25.63 15.94
N GLN A 374 -7.75 -24.71 15.86
CA GLN A 374 -8.94 -24.61 16.71
C GLN A 374 -8.63 -24.30 18.20
N ASP A 375 -7.42 -23.81 18.48
CA ASP A 375 -6.95 -23.44 19.82
C ASP A 375 -6.31 -22.04 19.87
N GLY A 376 -6.57 -21.23 18.84
CA GLY A 376 -5.98 -19.90 18.64
C GLY A 376 -4.56 -19.93 18.07
N THR A 377 -4.08 -21.10 17.63
CA THR A 377 -2.80 -21.24 16.92
C THR A 377 -2.99 -21.73 15.49
N PHE A 378 -1.96 -21.56 14.67
CA PHE A 378 -1.97 -21.89 13.26
C PHE A 378 -0.76 -22.74 12.86
N THR A 379 -0.95 -23.56 11.83
CA THR A 379 0.11 -24.35 11.20
C THR A 379 0.24 -23.97 9.72
N ASN A 380 1.43 -23.54 9.28
CA ASN A 380 1.67 -23.31 7.85
C ASN A 380 1.76 -24.65 7.10
N VAL A 381 0.79 -24.89 6.21
CA VAL A 381 0.67 -26.11 5.39
C VAL A 381 0.83 -25.84 3.90
N ALA A 382 1.24 -24.64 3.47
CA ALA A 382 1.21 -24.23 2.05
C ALA A 382 1.84 -25.24 1.10
N GLN A 383 3.01 -25.77 1.47
CA GLN A 383 3.72 -26.79 0.68
C GLN A 383 2.95 -28.13 0.64
N ALA A 384 2.38 -28.56 1.76
CA ALA A 384 1.58 -29.79 1.83
C ALA A 384 0.26 -29.66 1.07
N ALA A 385 -0.31 -28.45 1.04
CA ALA A 385 -1.49 -28.07 0.29
C ALA A 385 -1.23 -27.78 -1.19
N LYS A 386 0.06 -27.64 -1.59
CA LYS A 386 0.53 -27.31 -2.95
C LYS A 386 0.09 -25.92 -3.43
N CYS A 387 0.00 -24.97 -2.49
CA CYS A 387 -0.36 -23.58 -2.77
C CYS A 387 0.77 -22.59 -2.39
N ASP A 388 2.00 -23.06 -2.19
CA ASP A 388 3.20 -22.27 -1.88
C ASP A 388 3.76 -21.53 -3.11
N VAL A 389 2.89 -20.82 -3.84
CA VAL A 389 3.21 -20.11 -5.08
C VAL A 389 4.29 -19.04 -4.83
N VAL A 390 5.39 -19.11 -5.57
CA VAL A 390 6.46 -18.10 -5.58
C VAL A 390 6.24 -17.15 -6.75
N ALA A 391 5.71 -15.96 -6.47
CA ALA A 391 5.44 -14.92 -7.45
C ALA A 391 5.51 -13.53 -6.80
N TYR A 392 5.47 -12.46 -7.60
CA TYR A 392 5.34 -11.10 -7.08
C TYR A 392 3.83 -10.79 -6.90
N ILE A 393 3.20 -11.38 -5.89
CA ILE A 393 1.75 -11.35 -5.70
C ILE A 393 1.32 -9.97 -5.19
N LYS A 394 0.26 -9.39 -5.78
CA LYS A 394 -0.30 -8.10 -5.35
C LYS A 394 -1.74 -8.13 -4.91
N GLY A 395 -2.47 -9.17 -5.28
CA GLY A 395 -3.83 -9.42 -4.84
C GLY A 395 -4.07 -10.91 -4.67
N VAL A 396 -4.90 -11.22 -3.69
CA VAL A 396 -5.40 -12.55 -3.37
C VAL A 396 -6.89 -12.41 -3.11
N THR A 397 -7.68 -13.32 -3.64
CA THR A 397 -9.11 -13.45 -3.33
C THR A 397 -9.45 -14.94 -3.29
N SER A 398 -10.45 -15.31 -2.49
CA SER A 398 -10.93 -16.69 -2.36
C SER A 398 -12.44 -16.74 -2.49
N ALA A 399 -12.93 -17.74 -3.19
CA ALA A 399 -14.34 -18.08 -3.34
C ALA A 399 -14.46 -19.49 -3.94
N ASP A 400 -15.60 -20.15 -3.76
CA ASP A 400 -15.98 -21.35 -4.51
C ASP A 400 -16.43 -20.92 -5.91
N TYR A 401 -15.51 -20.93 -6.90
CA TYR A 401 -15.84 -20.39 -8.24
C TYR A 401 -16.54 -21.40 -9.12
N ASP A 402 -16.47 -22.69 -8.79
CA ASP A 402 -17.11 -23.76 -9.57
C ASP A 402 -18.26 -24.48 -8.85
N ASN A 403 -18.70 -23.94 -7.72
CA ASN A 403 -19.84 -24.37 -6.93
C ASN A 403 -19.73 -25.84 -6.46
N ASP A 404 -18.50 -26.31 -6.17
CA ASP A 404 -18.26 -27.67 -5.69
C ASP A 404 -18.22 -27.79 -4.16
N GLY A 405 -18.32 -26.66 -3.45
CA GLY A 405 -18.33 -26.56 -1.99
C GLY A 405 -16.94 -26.42 -1.38
N ASP A 406 -15.86 -26.47 -2.16
CA ASP A 406 -14.50 -26.25 -1.69
C ASP A 406 -14.02 -24.85 -2.14
N VAL A 407 -13.50 -24.06 -1.20
CA VAL A 407 -13.08 -22.68 -1.51
C VAL A 407 -11.76 -22.67 -2.29
N ASP A 408 -11.75 -21.93 -3.40
CA ASP A 408 -10.60 -21.77 -4.29
C ASP A 408 -9.82 -20.46 -4.04
N LEU A 409 -8.69 -20.30 -4.74
CA LEU A 409 -7.81 -19.14 -4.61
C LEU A 409 -7.45 -18.54 -5.98
N PHE A 410 -7.63 -17.23 -6.13
CA PHE A 410 -7.10 -16.49 -7.27
C PHE A 410 -6.04 -15.49 -6.84
N LEU A 411 -4.88 -15.54 -7.50
CA LEU A 411 -3.70 -14.73 -7.22
C LEU A 411 -3.39 -13.84 -8.43
N SER A 412 -3.25 -12.53 -8.21
CA SER A 412 -2.78 -11.56 -9.20
C SER A 412 -1.36 -11.10 -8.87
N GLY A 413 -0.55 -10.82 -9.88
CA GLY A 413 0.87 -10.50 -9.68
C GLY A 413 1.51 -9.55 -10.70
N MET A 414 2.59 -8.90 -10.26
CA MET A 414 3.39 -7.97 -11.08
C MET A 414 4.46 -8.66 -11.93
N ASN A 415 4.65 -9.96 -11.79
CA ASN A 415 5.48 -10.76 -12.72
C ASN A 415 4.69 -11.24 -13.95
N LYS A 416 3.54 -10.61 -14.25
CA LYS A 416 2.57 -10.97 -15.29
C LYS A 416 1.93 -12.35 -15.11
N ARG A 417 2.16 -12.99 -13.96
CA ARG A 417 1.53 -14.24 -13.57
C ARG A 417 0.22 -13.94 -12.86
N LYS A 418 -0.83 -14.64 -13.28
CA LYS A 418 -2.06 -14.84 -12.52
C LYS A 418 -2.14 -16.33 -12.24
N THR A 419 -2.71 -16.71 -11.11
CA THR A 419 -2.83 -18.13 -10.75
C THR A 419 -4.22 -18.37 -10.19
N LEU A 420 -5.00 -19.25 -10.83
CA LEU A 420 -6.21 -19.83 -10.23
C LEU A 420 -5.85 -21.22 -9.68
N LEU A 421 -5.96 -21.36 -8.37
CA LEU A 421 -5.73 -22.59 -7.64
C LEU A 421 -7.09 -23.17 -7.25
N LYS A 422 -7.49 -24.25 -7.92
CA LYS A 422 -8.71 -25.01 -7.59
C LYS A 422 -8.44 -25.92 -6.39
N ASN A 423 -9.28 -25.86 -5.36
CA ASN A 423 -9.30 -26.81 -4.25
C ASN A 423 -9.93 -28.13 -4.73
N THR A 424 -9.32 -29.25 -4.36
CA THR A 424 -9.70 -30.60 -4.82
C THR A 424 -10.08 -31.49 -3.65
N GLY A 425 -10.51 -30.86 -2.56
CA GLY A 425 -10.82 -31.47 -1.28
C GLY A 425 -9.59 -31.79 -0.43
N LEU A 426 -9.80 -32.65 0.55
CA LEU A 426 -8.83 -32.89 1.62
C LEU A 426 -7.95 -34.12 1.39
N LYS A 427 -6.69 -34.00 1.79
CA LYS A 427 -5.78 -35.13 2.00
C LYS A 427 -5.19 -35.06 3.41
N ASN A 428 -5.55 -36.03 4.26
CA ASN A 428 -5.17 -36.06 5.67
C ASN A 428 -5.55 -34.78 6.44
N GLY A 429 -6.73 -34.21 6.15
CA GLY A 429 -7.22 -32.98 6.77
C GLY A 429 -6.63 -31.68 6.22
N ILE A 430 -5.76 -31.74 5.21
CA ILE A 430 -5.16 -30.57 4.57
C ILE A 430 -5.81 -30.37 3.19
N PRO A 431 -6.28 -29.17 2.83
CA PRO A 431 -6.81 -28.89 1.48
C PRO A 431 -5.74 -29.12 0.41
N GLN A 432 -6.16 -29.50 -0.78
CA GLN A 432 -5.26 -29.79 -1.89
C GLN A 432 -5.58 -28.91 -3.08
N PHE A 433 -4.60 -28.11 -3.50
CA PHE A 433 -4.76 -27.20 -4.63
C PHE A 433 -4.08 -27.71 -5.89
N ILE A 434 -4.67 -27.40 -7.04
CA ILE A 434 -4.08 -27.56 -8.36
C ILE A 434 -4.19 -26.23 -9.15
N ASP A 435 -3.13 -25.88 -9.89
CA ASP A 435 -3.14 -24.71 -10.78
C ASP A 435 -3.96 -25.04 -12.03
N VAL A 436 -5.11 -24.38 -12.19
CA VAL A 436 -6.04 -24.53 -13.32
C VAL A 436 -6.09 -23.30 -14.21
N THR A 437 -5.12 -22.39 -14.09
CA THR A 437 -5.13 -21.09 -14.78
C THR A 437 -5.33 -21.21 -16.29
N ASP A 438 -4.63 -22.15 -16.94
CA ASP A 438 -4.71 -22.36 -18.38
C ASP A 438 -6.05 -23.02 -18.77
N GLN A 439 -6.48 -24.01 -17.99
CA GLN A 439 -7.73 -24.74 -18.19
C GLN A 439 -8.94 -23.82 -18.05
N ALA A 440 -8.89 -22.88 -17.12
CA ALA A 440 -9.93 -21.90 -16.86
C ALA A 440 -9.95 -20.74 -17.88
N GLY A 441 -9.03 -20.70 -18.84
CA GLY A 441 -8.99 -19.65 -19.87
C GLY A 441 -8.32 -18.33 -19.45
N LEU A 442 -7.68 -18.28 -18.27
CA LEU A 442 -7.13 -17.04 -17.69
C LEU A 442 -5.72 -16.69 -18.19
N ALA A 443 -5.13 -17.54 -19.03
CA ALA A 443 -3.77 -17.37 -19.56
C ALA A 443 -3.65 -16.26 -20.63
N GLY A 444 -4.76 -15.88 -21.28
CA GLY A 444 -4.75 -15.00 -22.46
C GLY A 444 -4.25 -13.57 -22.20
N ILE A 445 -4.31 -13.10 -20.96
CA ILE A 445 -3.92 -11.73 -20.57
C ILE A 445 -2.56 -11.73 -19.87
N ASN A 446 -1.52 -11.34 -20.60
CA ASN A 446 -0.12 -11.33 -20.13
C ASN A 446 0.37 -9.91 -19.79
N VAL A 447 -0.23 -9.29 -18.78
CA VAL A 447 0.17 -7.97 -18.25
C VAL A 447 0.42 -8.05 -16.75
N MET A 448 1.17 -7.08 -16.21
CA MET A 448 1.24 -6.90 -14.76
C MET A 448 -0.16 -6.63 -14.22
N THR A 449 -0.52 -7.24 -13.08
CA THR A 449 -1.82 -7.06 -12.43
C THR A 449 -1.64 -6.67 -10.96
N PHE A 450 -2.67 -6.02 -10.39
CA PHE A 450 -2.62 -5.52 -9.02
C PHE A 450 -3.86 -5.96 -8.21
N PRO A 451 -4.88 -5.16 -7.87
CA PRO A 451 -5.94 -5.68 -7.03
C PRO A 451 -6.86 -6.63 -7.83
N THR A 452 -7.49 -7.56 -7.13
CA THR A 452 -8.37 -8.59 -7.70
C THR A 452 -9.52 -8.91 -6.74
N TRP A 453 -10.66 -9.33 -7.29
CA TRP A 453 -11.85 -9.74 -6.54
C TRP A 453 -12.56 -10.91 -7.22
N PHE A 454 -13.06 -11.84 -6.40
CA PHE A 454 -14.23 -12.64 -6.74
C PHE A 454 -15.50 -11.90 -6.38
N TRP A 455 -16.46 -11.87 -7.29
CA TRP A 455 -17.83 -11.43 -7.04
C TRP A 455 -18.73 -11.84 -8.22
N ASP A 456 -19.88 -12.41 -7.92
CA ASP A 456 -21.04 -12.55 -8.83
C ASP A 456 -21.59 -11.18 -9.26
N TYR A 457 -21.05 -10.61 -10.35
CA TYR A 457 -21.35 -9.22 -10.75
C TYR A 457 -22.71 -9.07 -11.45
N ASP A 458 -23.24 -10.15 -12.02
CA ASP A 458 -24.51 -10.16 -12.75
C ASP A 458 -25.65 -10.92 -12.03
N ASN A 459 -25.37 -11.46 -10.84
CA ASN A 459 -26.29 -12.18 -9.95
C ASN A 459 -26.79 -13.51 -10.56
N ASP A 460 -25.94 -14.24 -11.26
CA ASP A 460 -26.25 -15.54 -11.85
C ASP A 460 -25.95 -16.74 -10.93
N GLY A 461 -25.37 -16.48 -9.75
CA GLY A 461 -25.00 -17.48 -8.75
C GLY A 461 -23.60 -18.07 -8.93
N TRP A 462 -22.79 -17.56 -9.86
CA TRP A 462 -21.41 -17.98 -10.07
C TRP A 462 -20.45 -16.83 -9.83
N GLN A 463 -19.28 -17.14 -9.26
CA GLN A 463 -18.30 -16.11 -8.94
C GLN A 463 -17.50 -15.74 -10.19
N ASP A 464 -17.52 -14.47 -10.56
CA ASP A 464 -16.68 -13.90 -11.62
C ASP A 464 -15.39 -13.33 -11.04
N ILE A 465 -14.40 -13.08 -11.90
CA ILE A 465 -13.12 -12.48 -11.50
C ILE A 465 -12.97 -11.09 -12.10
N PHE A 466 -12.78 -10.10 -11.24
CA PHE A 466 -12.31 -8.77 -11.66
C PHE A 466 -10.83 -8.61 -11.31
N VAL A 467 -10.00 -8.23 -12.28
CA VAL A 467 -8.58 -7.92 -12.05
C VAL A 467 -8.15 -6.64 -12.77
N CYS A 468 -7.44 -5.79 -12.03
CA CYS A 468 -6.90 -4.55 -12.57
C CYS A 468 -5.51 -4.78 -13.17
N GLY A 469 -5.34 -4.42 -14.44
CA GLY A 469 -4.02 -4.28 -15.04
C GLY A 469 -3.22 -3.15 -14.39
N TYR A 470 -1.91 -3.36 -14.29
CA TYR A 470 -0.95 -2.40 -13.75
C TYR A 470 0.34 -2.36 -14.58
N GLN A 471 0.20 -2.20 -15.90
CA GLN A 471 1.29 -2.14 -16.89
C GLN A 471 1.24 -0.78 -17.58
N PHE A 472 2.40 -0.13 -17.72
CA PHE A 472 2.57 1.12 -18.43
C PHE A 472 4.06 1.32 -18.79
N ASN A 473 4.35 2.08 -19.85
CA ASN A 473 5.70 2.39 -20.32
C ASN A 473 6.03 3.86 -20.06
N GLY A 474 6.51 4.14 -18.84
CA GLY A 474 6.87 5.49 -18.42
C GLY A 474 6.12 5.87 -17.15
N SER A 475 5.49 7.05 -17.14
CA SER A 475 4.66 7.49 -16.02
C SER A 475 3.18 7.36 -16.33
N ILE A 476 2.39 7.04 -15.30
CA ILE A 476 0.92 6.96 -15.39
C ILE A 476 0.33 8.26 -15.96
N ALA A 477 0.87 9.42 -15.55
CA ALA A 477 0.44 10.72 -16.07
C ALA A 477 0.69 10.86 -17.59
N GLY A 478 1.82 10.38 -18.10
CA GLY A 478 2.11 10.36 -19.53
C GLY A 478 1.16 9.45 -20.31
N GLU A 479 0.90 8.25 -19.80
CA GLU A 479 -0.02 7.29 -20.41
C GLU A 479 -1.45 7.83 -20.50
N ILE A 480 -1.96 8.42 -19.41
CA ILE A 480 -3.29 9.03 -19.39
C ILE A 480 -3.37 10.20 -20.38
N ALA A 481 -2.31 11.02 -20.49
CA ALA A 481 -2.28 12.08 -21.50
C ALA A 481 -2.30 11.52 -22.92
N MET A 482 -1.58 10.43 -23.21
CA MET A 482 -1.63 9.78 -24.51
C MET A 482 -3.03 9.23 -24.80
N GLU A 483 -3.65 8.55 -23.84
CA GLU A 483 -5.03 8.04 -23.96
C GLU A 483 -6.03 9.17 -24.24
N ALA A 484 -5.98 10.26 -23.47
CA ALA A 484 -6.84 11.44 -23.66
C ALA A 484 -6.65 12.13 -25.03
N LEU A 485 -5.49 11.94 -25.66
CA LEU A 485 -5.17 12.46 -26.99
C LEU A 485 -5.41 11.45 -28.12
N ASN A 486 -5.92 10.25 -27.81
CA ASN A 486 -6.04 9.11 -28.74
C ASN A 486 -4.70 8.73 -29.39
N ILE A 487 -3.61 8.85 -28.63
CA ILE A 487 -2.28 8.41 -29.04
C ILE A 487 -2.12 6.97 -28.55
N PRO A 488 -1.76 6.02 -29.42
CA PRO A 488 -1.54 4.63 -29.03
C PRO A 488 -0.54 4.52 -27.88
N ASN A 489 -0.84 3.65 -26.92
CA ASN A 489 0.00 3.41 -25.76
C ASN A 489 -0.09 1.96 -25.29
N GLU A 490 0.77 1.56 -24.35
CA GLU A 490 0.87 0.19 -23.84
C GLU A 490 0.27 0.03 -22.43
N SER A 491 -0.56 0.99 -22.00
CA SER A 491 -1.20 0.89 -20.68
C SER A 491 -2.21 -0.25 -20.66
N SER A 492 -2.12 -1.10 -19.63
CA SER A 492 -3.09 -2.17 -19.47
C SER A 492 -4.47 -1.66 -19.08
N LYS A 493 -5.48 -2.49 -19.33
CA LYS A 493 -6.88 -2.21 -18.97
C LYS A 493 -7.27 -2.94 -17.69
N MET A 494 -8.50 -2.73 -17.27
CA MET A 494 -9.17 -3.57 -16.28
C MET A 494 -9.83 -4.75 -17.01
N TYR A 495 -9.85 -5.92 -16.39
CA TYR A 495 -10.36 -7.13 -16.98
C TYR A 495 -11.44 -7.73 -16.06
N LEU A 496 -12.59 -8.02 -16.64
CA LEU A 496 -13.67 -8.76 -16.02
C LEU A 496 -13.78 -10.10 -16.75
N TYR A 497 -13.58 -11.19 -16.02
CA TYR A 497 -13.69 -12.55 -16.52
C TYR A 497 -15.02 -13.10 -16.05
N HIS A 498 -15.94 -13.29 -17.00
CA HIS A 498 -17.24 -13.85 -16.68
C HIS A 498 -17.18 -15.37 -16.61
N ASN A 499 -17.79 -15.95 -15.59
CA ASN A 499 -17.79 -17.38 -15.35
C ASN A 499 -18.76 -18.10 -16.31
N ASN A 500 -18.29 -19.11 -17.03
CA ASN A 500 -19.09 -19.87 -18.00
C ASN A 500 -19.93 -21.00 -17.39
N HIS A 501 -19.90 -21.16 -16.06
CA HIS A 501 -20.61 -22.22 -15.30
C HIS A 501 -20.08 -23.63 -15.59
N ASP A 502 -18.87 -23.72 -16.12
CA ASP A 502 -18.21 -24.99 -16.48
C ASP A 502 -16.75 -25.06 -16.00
N GLY A 503 -16.37 -24.17 -15.08
CA GLY A 503 -15.00 -24.05 -14.57
C GLY A 503 -14.09 -23.19 -15.45
N THR A 504 -14.63 -22.51 -16.48
CA THR A 504 -13.89 -21.61 -17.35
C THR A 504 -14.43 -20.19 -17.33
N PHE A 505 -13.63 -19.25 -17.86
CA PHE A 505 -14.01 -17.84 -18.01
C PHE A 505 -13.78 -17.34 -19.45
N PHE A 506 -14.51 -16.30 -19.89
CA PHE A 506 -14.30 -15.64 -21.18
C PHE A 506 -13.77 -14.21 -21.10
#